data_AF-R9IZM1-F1
#
_entry.id   AF-R9IZM1-F1
#
_cell.length_a   1.000
_cell.length_b   1.000
_cell.length_c   1.000
_cell.angle_alpha   90.00
_cell.angle_beta   90.00
_cell.angle_gamma   90.00
#
_symmetry.space_group_name_H-M   'P 1'
#
loop_
_entity.id
_entity.type
_entity.pdbx_description
1 polymer ?
#
loop_
_entity_poly.entity_id
_entity_poly.type
_entity_poly.pdbx_seq_one_letter_code
_entity_poly.pdbx_strand_id
1 'polypeptide(L)'
;MIAKKDPYIKSAYDQLQRISQDEQKRLEYEAREKAILDYNQGMFEAEQRGIRNTARNLFSLGVDIHVIAEATHLSIAEIEALKNEIMSDELL
;
A
#
# COMPACT_ATOMS: atom_id res chain seq x y z
N MET A 1 -9.34 12.88 -6.66
CA MET A 1 -10.61 12.19 -6.32
C MET A 1 -11.08 11.35 -7.49
N ILE A 2 -11.48 10.10 -7.22
CA ILE A 2 -12.00 9.12 -8.20
C ILE A 2 -13.23 9.66 -8.96
N ALA A 3 -13.99 10.58 -8.35
CA ALA A 3 -15.13 11.28 -8.94
C ALA A 3 -14.84 12.04 -10.25
N LYS A 4 -13.57 12.30 -10.61
CA LYS A 4 -13.21 12.93 -11.89
C LYS A 4 -13.02 11.94 -13.04
N LYS A 5 -12.99 10.62 -12.78
CA LYS A 5 -12.62 9.62 -13.78
C LYS A 5 -13.80 9.02 -14.56
N ASP A 6 -15.05 9.21 -14.10
CA ASP A 6 -16.24 8.69 -14.77
C ASP A 6 -17.48 9.62 -14.57
N PRO A 7 -18.12 10.11 -15.65
CA PRO A 7 -19.31 10.95 -15.58
C PRO A 7 -20.48 10.33 -14.82
N TYR A 8 -20.62 8.99 -14.85
CA TYR A 8 -21.68 8.27 -14.13
C TYR A 8 -21.43 8.24 -12.63
N ILE A 9 -20.17 8.06 -12.23
CA ILE A 9 -19.78 8.14 -10.80
C ILE A 9 -19.98 9.55 -10.28
N LYS A 10 -19.66 10.58 -11.07
CA LYS A 10 -19.92 11.96 -10.68
C LYS A 10 -21.42 12.25 -10.49
N SER A 11 -22.29 11.83 -11.42
CA SER A 11 -23.73 12.05 -11.30
C SER A 11 -24.33 11.29 -10.11
N ALA A 12 -23.84 10.09 -9.79
CA ALA A 12 -24.26 9.34 -8.61
C ALA A 12 -23.87 10.09 -7.33
N TYR A 13 -22.64 10.63 -7.27
CA TYR A 13 -22.18 11.46 -6.17
C TYR A 13 -22.99 12.76 -6.03
N ASP A 14 -23.24 13.47 -7.12
CA ASP A 14 -24.03 14.71 -7.11
C ASP A 14 -25.47 14.45 -6.65
N GLN A 15 -26.06 13.32 -7.05
CA GLN A 15 -27.39 12.89 -6.61
C GLN A 15 -27.40 12.50 -5.13
N LEU A 16 -26.38 11.76 -4.67
CA LEU A 16 -26.21 11.41 -3.26
C LEU A 16 -26.03 12.67 -2.40
N GLN A 17 -25.28 13.65 -2.89
CA GLN A 17 -25.03 14.93 -2.22
C GLN A 17 -26.29 15.80 -2.16
N ARG A 18 -27.15 15.77 -3.19
CA ARG A 18 -28.47 16.40 -3.15
C ARG A 18 -29.45 15.71 -2.19
N ILE A 19 -29.39 14.37 -2.08
CA ILE A 19 -30.21 13.60 -1.13
C ILE A 19 -29.69 13.78 0.30
N SER A 20 -28.38 13.92 0.47
CA SER A 20 -27.68 14.14 1.74
C SER A 20 -27.47 15.64 2.04
N GLN A 21 -28.52 16.46 1.90
CA GLN A 21 -28.51 17.88 2.32
C GLN A 21 -28.15 18.12 3.80
N ASP A 22 -28.01 17.04 4.57
CA ASP A 22 -27.45 17.04 5.91
C ASP A 22 -25.92 16.99 5.85
N GLU A 23 -25.28 18.11 6.19
CA GLU A 23 -23.83 18.26 6.26
C GLU A 23 -23.17 17.22 7.17
N GLN A 24 -23.84 16.80 8.24
CA GLN A 24 -23.30 15.78 9.15
C GLN A 24 -23.15 14.44 8.45
N LYS A 25 -24.15 14.02 7.66
CA LYS A 25 -24.11 12.75 6.91
C LYS A 25 -23.03 12.75 5.83
N ARG A 26 -22.79 13.89 5.19
CA ARG A 26 -21.68 14.04 4.23
C ARG A 26 -20.33 13.88 4.92
N LEU A 27 -20.13 14.56 6.04
CA LEU A 27 -18.88 14.47 6.82
C LEU A 27 -18.64 13.05 7.36
N GLU A 28 -19.70 12.37 7.84
CA GLU A 28 -19.62 10.97 8.28
C GLU A 28 -19.22 10.03 7.14
N TYR A 29 -19.77 10.23 5.94
CA TYR A 29 -19.42 9.44 4.77
C TYR A 29 -17.95 9.65 4.38
N GLU A 30 -17.50 10.91 4.29
CA GLU A 30 -16.11 11.24 3.95
C GLU A 30 -15.13 10.68 4.99
N ALA A 31 -15.48 10.77 6.29
CA ALA A 31 -14.68 10.20 7.36
C ALA A 31 -14.55 8.67 7.26
N ARG A 32 -15.65 7.99 6.89
CA ARG A 32 -15.64 6.53 6.64
C ARG A 32 -14.80 6.17 5.43
N GLU A 33 -14.96 6.89 4.32
CA GLU A 33 -14.18 6.65 3.09
C GLU A 33 -12.68 6.82 3.38
N LYS A 34 -12.31 7.87 4.12
CA LYS A 34 -10.94 8.09 4.57
C LYS A 34 -10.43 6.93 5.44
N ALA A 35 -11.19 6.50 6.43
CA ALA A 35 -10.79 5.41 7.31
C ALA A 35 -10.56 4.09 6.55
N ILE A 36 -11.40 3.80 5.53
CA ILE A 36 -11.23 2.62 4.67
C ILE A 36 -9.95 2.74 3.84
N LEU A 37 -9.69 3.92 3.26
CA LEU A 37 -8.47 4.16 2.49
C LEU A 37 -7.22 4.04 3.35
N ASP A 38 -7.22 4.64 4.54
CA ASP A 38 -6.10 4.58 5.49
C ASP A 38 -5.84 3.13 5.94
N TYR A 39 -6.90 2.36 6.21
CA TYR A 39 -6.78 0.93 6.54
C TYR A 39 -6.18 0.13 5.39
N ASN A 40 -6.69 0.29 4.17
CA ASN A 40 -6.19 -0.43 3.00
C ASN A 40 -4.73 -0.09 2.70
N GLN A 41 -4.36 1.19 2.86
CA GLN A 41 -2.98 1.64 2.73
C GLN A 41 -2.09 0.98 3.80
N GLY A 42 -2.53 0.95 5.06
CA GLY A 42 -1.81 0.29 6.14
C GLY A 42 -1.61 -1.21 5.91
N MET A 43 -2.63 -1.90 5.36
CA MET A 43 -2.56 -3.32 5.01
C MET A 43 -1.57 -3.57 3.86
N PHE A 44 -1.64 -2.75 2.81
CA PHE A 44 -0.71 -2.84 1.68
C PHE A 44 0.75 -2.65 2.14
N GLU A 45 1.00 -1.62 2.96
CA GLU A 45 2.35 -1.40 3.50
C GLU A 45 2.81 -2.53 4.43
N ALA A 46 1.90 -3.11 5.22
CA ALA A 46 2.23 -4.24 6.08
C ALA A 46 2.65 -5.47 5.27
N GLU A 47 1.94 -5.76 4.18
CA GLU A 47 2.28 -6.82 3.23
C GLU A 47 3.66 -6.57 2.60
N GLN A 48 3.90 -5.35 2.09
CA GLN A 48 5.19 -4.99 1.49
C GLN A 48 6.34 -5.10 2.49
N ARG A 49 6.14 -4.65 3.75
CA ARG A 49 7.14 -4.83 4.82
C ARG A 49 7.39 -6.30 5.11
N GLY A 50 6.35 -7.13 5.16
CA GLY A 50 6.48 -8.58 5.37
C GLY A 50 7.31 -9.26 4.28
N ILE A 51 7.06 -8.93 3.01
CA ILE A 51 7.81 -9.44 1.86
C ILE A 51 9.28 -9.00 1.96
N ARG A 52 9.55 -7.71 2.19
CA ARG A 52 10.91 -7.18 2.34
C ARG A 52 11.66 -7.85 3.50
N ASN A 53 11.02 -8.02 4.66
CA ASN A 53 11.63 -8.69 5.82
C ASN A 53 11.92 -10.16 5.54
N THR A 54 11.04 -10.85 4.82
CA THR A 54 11.27 -12.24 4.40
C THR A 54 12.48 -12.32 3.48
N ALA A 55 12.58 -11.45 2.46
CA ALA A 55 13.73 -11.39 1.57
C ALA A 55 15.04 -11.13 2.34
N ARG A 56 15.03 -10.19 3.29
CA ARG A 56 16.18 -9.91 4.17
C ARG A 56 16.60 -11.15 4.96
N ASN A 57 15.66 -11.84 5.60
CA ASN A 57 15.95 -13.04 6.38
C ASN A 57 16.54 -14.16 5.51
N LEU A 58 15.96 -14.41 4.33
CA LEU A 58 16.48 -15.42 3.39
C LEU A 58 17.89 -15.07 2.92
N PHE A 59 18.16 -13.79 2.65
CA PHE A 59 19.49 -13.32 2.30
C PHE A 59 20.49 -13.56 3.44
N SER A 60 20.13 -13.21 4.69
CA SER A 60 20.98 -13.46 5.87
C SER A 60 21.23 -14.94 6.12
N LEU A 61 20.35 -15.83 5.66
CA LEU A 61 20.52 -17.29 5.69
C LEU A 61 21.38 -17.82 4.54
N GLY A 62 21.86 -16.96 3.63
CA GLY A 62 22.71 -17.32 2.50
C GLY A 62 21.97 -17.94 1.31
N VAL A 63 20.65 -17.74 1.21
CA VAL A 63 19.86 -18.21 0.06
C VAL A 63 20.24 -17.43 -1.20
N ASP A 64 20.28 -18.11 -2.36
CA ASP A 64 20.62 -17.48 -3.64
C ASP A 64 19.60 -16.40 -4.02
N ILE A 65 20.09 -15.30 -4.59
CA ILE A 65 19.27 -14.14 -4.93
C ILE A 65 18.15 -14.45 -5.94
N HIS A 66 18.36 -15.38 -6.86
CA HIS A 66 17.33 -15.78 -7.84
C HIS A 66 16.20 -16.55 -7.16
N VAL A 67 16.54 -17.40 -6.19
CA VAL A 67 15.56 -18.14 -5.38
C VAL A 67 14.76 -17.18 -4.50
N ILE A 68 15.41 -16.17 -3.93
CA ILE A 68 14.72 -15.11 -3.16
C ILE A 68 13.76 -14.33 -4.06
N ALA A 69 14.20 -13.94 -5.26
CA ALA A 69 13.36 -13.25 -6.24
C ALA A 69 12.12 -14.07 -6.62
N GLU A 70 12.30 -15.37 -6.86
CA GLU A 70 11.18 -16.27 -7.17
C GLU A 70 10.20 -16.41 -6.00
N ALA A 71 10.72 -16.59 -4.77
CA ALA A 71 9.89 -16.81 -3.58
C ALA A 71 9.16 -15.55 -3.10
N THR A 72 9.72 -14.37 -3.33
CA THR A 72 9.18 -13.10 -2.80
C THR A 72 8.53 -12.23 -3.88
N HIS A 73 8.67 -12.62 -5.15
CA HIS A 73 8.27 -11.83 -6.32
C HIS A 73 8.91 -10.43 -6.41
N LEU A 74 9.98 -10.20 -5.66
CA LEU A 74 10.80 -9.00 -5.80
C LEU A 74 11.74 -9.15 -6.99
N SER A 75 12.01 -8.03 -7.65
CA SER A 75 13.08 -7.97 -8.65
C SER A 75 14.44 -8.12 -7.98
N ILE A 76 15.42 -8.59 -8.76
CA ILE A 76 16.82 -8.70 -8.30
C ILE A 76 17.33 -7.33 -7.82
N ALA A 77 16.98 -6.25 -8.53
CA ALA A 77 17.36 -4.89 -8.15
C ALA A 77 16.79 -4.46 -6.79
N GLU A 78 15.57 -4.84 -6.46
CA GLU A 78 14.98 -4.57 -5.14
C GLU A 78 15.68 -5.35 -4.03
N ILE A 79 16.07 -6.61 -4.29
CA ILE A 79 16.80 -7.44 -3.33
C ILE A 79 18.22 -6.90 -3.11
N GLU A 80 18.89 -6.43 -4.16
CA GLU A 80 20.20 -5.77 -4.04
C GLU A 80 20.12 -4.44 -3.27
N ALA A 81 19.06 -3.65 -3.50
CA ALA A 81 18.82 -2.44 -2.72
C ALA A 81 18.60 -2.77 -1.23
N LEU A 82 17.81 -3.80 -0.92
CA LEU A 82 17.60 -4.28 0.44
C LEU A 82 18.91 -4.73 1.12
N LYS A 83 19.80 -5.38 0.37
CA LYS A 83 21.13 -5.77 0.85
C LYS A 83 21.95 -4.54 1.23
N ASN A 84 21.96 -3.51 0.38
CA ASN A 84 22.71 -2.29 0.65
C ASN A 84 22.17 -1.55 1.88
N GLU A 85 20.85 -1.55 2.10
CA GLU A 85 20.23 -1.01 3.32
C GLU A 85 20.70 -1.75 4.58
N ILE A 86 20.71 -3.09 4.56
CA ILE A 86 21.19 -3.90 5.71
C ILE A 86 22.66 -3.59 6.01
N MET A 87 23.50 -3.56 4.98
CA MET A 87 24.94 -3.30 5.15
C MET A 87 25.21 -1.87 5.67
N SER A 88 24.36 -0.90 5.35
CA SER A 88 24.47 0.45 5.90
C SER A 88 24.00 0.54 7.36
N ASP A 89 22.98 -0.23 7.75
CA ASP A 89 22.49 -0.26 9.14
C ASP A 89 23.47 -0.96 10.08
N GLU A 90 24.27 -1.92 9.60
CA GLU A 90 25.33 -2.59 10.38
C GLU A 90 26.61 -1.74 10.59
N LEU A 91 26.76 -0.63 9.85
CA LEU A 91 27.94 0.26 9.91
C LEU A 91 27.74 1.48 10.83
N LEU A 92 26.59 1.60 11.50
CA LEU A 92 26.25 2.64 12.49
C LEU A 92 26.22 2.06 13.92
#